data_AF-A0A8B8FAH6-F1
#
_entry.id   AF-A0A8B8FAH6-F1
#
_cell.length_a   1.000
_cell.length_b   1.000
_cell.length_c   1.000
_cell.angle_alpha   90.00
_cell.angle_beta   90.00
_cell.angle_gamma   90.00
#
_symmetry.space_group_name_H-M   'P 1'
#
loop_
_entity.id
_entity.type
_entity.pdbx_description
1 polymer ?
#
loop_
_entity_poly.entity_id
_entity_poly.type
_entity_poly.pdbx_seq_one_letter_code
_entity_poly.pdbx_strand_id
1 'polypeptide(L)'
;MQLPTTSTAWEQISNGFQSRANFPHCIGAVDGKHIRIKKPSNSGSMYFNYKDYNSIILLAVVDSEYRFIYVSVGSYGKDCDSSIFKGTTFWKKLTENALHLPIPRPLSEHSNTNVPFVIIGDEGFALNDNLLRPYGGTHLDKVKRVFNYRLTRARRYVECAFGILSNKWRIFHRPLDVNVETVIWVVKACTVLHNFVRQKDGFDFQSDQIKPEINCIPNILSAQSIRGGSSANSIRATFAEYFVSEVGSVPWQDESIGF
;
A
#
# COMPACT_ATOMS: atom_id res chain seq x y z
N MET A 1 9.70 9.20 -12.55
CA MET A 1 9.47 8.38 -11.34
C MET A 1 10.66 7.46 -11.18
N GLN A 2 11.26 7.40 -10.00
CA GLN A 2 12.47 6.60 -9.78
C GLN A 2 12.33 5.83 -8.47
N LEU A 3 12.57 4.53 -8.52
CA LEU A 3 12.70 3.70 -7.33
C LEU A 3 13.91 4.13 -6.52
N PRO A 4 13.84 4.20 -5.18
CA PRO A 4 15.02 4.41 -4.36
C PRO A 4 16.09 3.35 -4.65
N THR A 5 17.34 3.80 -4.78
CA THR A 5 18.49 2.96 -5.15
C THR A 5 19.50 2.76 -4.02
N THR A 6 19.31 3.43 -2.88
CA THR A 6 20.21 3.42 -1.74
C THR A 6 19.47 3.10 -0.45
N SER A 7 20.16 2.45 0.48
CA SER A 7 19.67 2.19 1.84
C SER A 7 19.18 3.47 2.52
N THR A 8 19.96 4.56 2.43
CA THR A 8 19.60 5.85 3.04
C THR A 8 18.29 6.42 2.50
N ALA A 9 18.02 6.28 1.19
CA ALA A 9 16.75 6.75 0.62
C ALA A 9 15.55 5.93 1.14
N TRP A 10 15.71 4.62 1.35
CA TRP A 10 14.69 3.79 1.99
C TRP A 10 14.50 4.14 3.47
N GLU A 11 15.58 4.43 4.19
CA GLU A 11 15.51 4.88 5.59
C GLU A 11 14.77 6.21 5.72
N GLN A 12 14.95 7.14 4.78
CA GLN A 12 14.18 8.39 4.75
C GLN A 12 12.68 8.13 4.63
N ILE A 13 12.26 7.21 3.75
CA ILE A 13 10.84 6.83 3.61
C ILE A 13 10.33 6.21 4.91
N SER A 14 11.11 5.29 5.49
CA SER A 14 10.80 4.64 6.78
C SER A 14 10.63 5.64 7.92
N ASN A 15 11.53 6.60 8.04
CA ASN A 15 11.45 7.65 9.05
C ASN A 15 10.20 8.52 8.86
N GLY A 16 9.80 8.76 7.60
CA GLY A 16 8.54 9.43 7.30
C GLY A 16 7.31 8.63 7.74
N PHE A 17 7.27 7.31 7.51
CA PHE A 17 6.17 6.48 8.01
C PHE A 17 6.18 6.35 9.54
N GLN A 18 7.35 6.28 10.16
CA GLN A 18 7.46 6.27 11.62
C GLN A 18 6.96 7.58 12.23
N SER A 19 7.35 8.73 11.70
CA SER A 19 6.95 10.03 12.23
C SER A 19 5.47 10.32 12.02
N ARG A 20 4.88 9.92 10.88
CA ARG A 20 3.51 10.32 10.51
C ARG A 20 2.45 9.25 10.73
N ALA A 21 2.79 7.99 10.51
CA ALA A 21 1.88 6.86 10.69
C ALA A 21 2.19 6.04 11.94
N ASN A 22 3.31 6.34 12.61
CA ASN A 22 3.82 5.56 13.74
C ASN A 22 4.08 4.09 13.35
N PHE A 23 4.53 3.87 12.12
CA PHE A 23 4.86 2.54 11.62
C PHE A 23 6.37 2.49 11.30
N PRO A 24 7.22 1.98 12.21
CA PRO A 24 8.66 1.89 11.98
C PRO A 24 8.94 0.90 10.84
N HIS A 25 10.09 1.04 10.18
CA HIS A 25 10.55 0.14 9.12
C HIS A 25 9.63 0.03 7.89
N CYS A 26 8.54 0.80 7.81
CA CYS A 26 7.65 0.82 6.65
C CYS A 26 8.28 1.62 5.51
N ILE A 27 8.57 0.97 4.39
CA ILE A 27 9.22 1.59 3.23
C ILE A 27 8.25 1.89 2.07
N GLY A 28 6.96 1.61 2.28
CA GLY A 28 5.92 1.93 1.31
C GLY A 28 4.62 1.22 1.62
N ALA A 29 3.52 1.79 1.13
CA ALA A 29 2.21 1.15 1.10
C ALA A 29 1.87 0.73 -0.33
N VAL A 30 1.43 -0.51 -0.52
CA VAL A 30 1.03 -1.06 -1.82
C VAL A 30 -0.48 -1.27 -1.88
N ASP A 31 -1.09 -0.84 -2.99
CA ASP A 31 -2.50 -1.06 -3.27
C ASP A 31 -2.79 -0.93 -4.78
N GLY A 32 -3.92 -1.49 -5.21
CA GLY A 32 -4.45 -1.42 -6.56
C GLY A 32 -5.56 -0.37 -6.70
N LYS A 33 -5.57 0.33 -7.84
CA LYS A 33 -6.64 1.24 -8.25
C LYS A 33 -7.19 0.84 -9.60
N HIS A 34 -8.50 0.59 -9.64
CA HIS A 34 -9.22 0.43 -10.90
C HIS A 34 -9.37 1.77 -11.62
N ILE A 35 -8.79 1.89 -12.81
CA ILE A 35 -8.98 3.01 -13.74
C ILE A 35 -10.12 2.64 -14.70
N ARG A 36 -11.22 3.40 -14.65
CA ARG A 36 -12.41 3.17 -15.47
C ARG A 36 -12.08 3.40 -16.94
N ILE A 37 -12.47 2.44 -17.79
CA ILE A 37 -12.35 2.53 -19.25
C ILE A 37 -13.69 2.20 -19.91
N LYS A 38 -13.89 2.67 -21.14
CA LYS A 38 -14.90 2.08 -22.02
C LYS A 38 -14.53 0.64 -22.35
N LYS A 39 -15.53 -0.23 -22.44
CA LYS A 39 -15.33 -1.65 -22.76
C LYS A 39 -14.58 -1.76 -24.10
N PRO A 40 -13.38 -2.37 -24.14
CA PRO A 40 -12.69 -2.57 -25.39
C PRO A 40 -13.45 -3.56 -26.29
N SER A 41 -13.41 -3.35 -27.60
CA SER A 41 -14.02 -4.27 -28.57
C SER A 41 -13.42 -5.67 -28.43
N ASN A 42 -14.24 -6.71 -28.57
CA ASN A 42 -13.84 -8.12 -28.53
C ASN A 42 -13.09 -8.56 -27.25
N SER A 43 -13.22 -7.85 -26.13
CA SER A 43 -12.50 -8.16 -24.88
C SER A 43 -13.21 -9.15 -23.95
N GLY A 44 -14.41 -9.60 -24.30
CA GLY A 44 -15.26 -10.39 -23.40
C GLY A 44 -15.45 -9.70 -22.04
N SER A 45 -15.20 -10.43 -20.96
CA SER A 45 -15.24 -9.96 -19.56
C SER A 45 -13.86 -9.64 -18.97
N MET A 46 -12.78 -9.63 -19.78
CA MET A 46 -11.41 -9.46 -19.25
C MET A 46 -11.27 -8.20 -18.40
N TYR A 47 -11.79 -7.06 -18.86
CA TYR A 47 -11.69 -5.79 -18.14
C TYR A 47 -12.81 -5.59 -17.10
N PHE A 48 -13.80 -6.49 -17.04
CA PHE A 48 -14.94 -6.35 -16.13
C PHE A 48 -14.54 -6.75 -14.71
N ASN A 49 -14.72 -5.83 -13.76
CA ASN A 49 -14.33 -6.04 -12.37
C ASN A 49 -15.53 -6.36 -11.46
N TYR A 50 -15.26 -6.63 -10.19
CA TYR A 50 -16.27 -6.93 -9.17
C TYR A 50 -17.16 -5.74 -8.77
N LYS A 51 -16.91 -4.54 -9.31
CA LYS A 51 -17.70 -3.32 -9.09
C LYS A 51 -18.59 -2.98 -10.28
N ASP A 52 -18.86 -3.95 -11.15
CA ASP A 52 -19.72 -3.85 -12.33
C ASP A 52 -19.30 -2.79 -13.37
N TYR A 53 -18.00 -2.58 -13.57
CA TYR A 53 -17.49 -1.75 -14.66
C TYR A 53 -16.19 -2.28 -15.30
N ASN A 54 -15.87 -1.77 -16.49
CA ASN A 54 -14.63 -2.11 -17.19
C ASN A 54 -13.48 -1.23 -16.71
N SER A 55 -12.34 -1.85 -16.40
CA SER A 55 -11.16 -1.15 -15.88
C SER A 55 -9.85 -1.83 -16.24
N ILE A 56 -8.78 -1.05 -16.24
CA ILE A 56 -7.42 -1.56 -16.01
C ILE A 56 -6.99 -1.26 -14.58
N ILE A 57 -6.01 -2.01 -14.09
CA ILE A 57 -5.46 -1.80 -12.75
C ILE A 57 -4.18 -0.96 -12.83
N LEU A 58 -4.13 0.08 -11.99
CA LEU A 58 -2.93 0.79 -11.56
C LEU A 58 -2.54 0.19 -10.19
N LEU A 59 -1.53 -0.66 -10.16
CA LEU A 59 -0.91 -1.10 -8.92
C LEU A 59 0.22 -0.13 -8.58
N ALA A 60 0.28 0.35 -7.35
CA ALA A 60 1.30 1.31 -6.95
C ALA A 60 1.88 1.03 -5.58
N VAL A 61 3.16 1.36 -5.41
CA VAL A 61 3.81 1.52 -4.11
C VAL A 61 4.00 3.01 -3.87
N VAL A 62 3.55 3.49 -2.72
CA VAL A 62 3.53 4.91 -2.35
C VAL A 62 4.30 5.12 -1.05
N ASP A 63 5.06 6.21 -0.98
CA ASP A 63 5.82 6.59 0.21
C ASP A 63 5.02 7.45 1.20
N SER A 64 5.67 7.82 2.30
CA SER A 64 5.11 8.65 3.39
C SER A 64 4.89 10.12 3.02
N GLU A 65 5.14 10.48 1.76
CA GLU A 65 4.97 11.80 1.17
C GLU A 65 3.89 11.82 0.06
N TYR A 66 3.14 10.71 -0.05
CA TYR A 66 2.13 10.46 -1.08
C TYR A 66 2.71 10.43 -2.50
N ARG A 67 4.00 10.14 -2.66
CA ARG A 67 4.64 10.01 -3.97
C ARG A 67 4.59 8.55 -4.41
N PHE A 68 4.32 8.35 -5.69
CA PHE A 68 4.41 7.04 -6.30
C PHE A 68 5.88 6.67 -6.49
N ILE A 69 6.39 5.67 -5.76
CA ILE A 69 7.78 5.20 -5.92
C ILE A 69 7.87 4.06 -6.93
N TYR A 70 6.76 3.36 -7.15
CA TYR A 70 6.62 2.33 -8.18
C TYR A 70 5.18 2.29 -8.71
N VAL A 71 5.02 2.03 -10.00
CA VAL A 71 3.71 1.75 -10.61
C VAL A 71 3.81 0.62 -11.62
N SER A 72 2.79 -0.23 -11.65
CA SER A 72 2.49 -1.17 -12.73
C SER A 72 1.09 -0.87 -13.26
N VAL A 73 0.94 -0.72 -14.57
CA VAL A 73 -0.30 -0.24 -15.19
C VAL A 73 -0.66 -1.13 -16.37
N GLY A 74 -1.91 -1.58 -16.42
CA GLY A 74 -2.47 -2.24 -17.60
C GLY A 74 -3.00 -3.65 -17.36
N SER A 75 -2.85 -4.21 -16.16
CA SER A 75 -3.47 -5.49 -15.79
C SER A 75 -4.99 -5.42 -15.92
N TYR A 76 -5.61 -6.56 -16.18
CA TYR A 76 -7.04 -6.63 -16.46
C TYR A 76 -7.86 -6.33 -15.20
N GLY A 77 -9.03 -5.72 -15.35
CA GLY A 77 -9.90 -5.37 -14.23
C GLY A 77 -10.41 -6.56 -13.40
N LYS A 78 -10.35 -7.78 -13.93
CA LYS A 78 -10.68 -9.01 -13.19
C LYS A 78 -9.52 -9.56 -12.35
N ASP A 79 -8.30 -9.10 -12.61
CA ASP A 79 -7.10 -9.65 -11.98
C ASP A 79 -7.02 -9.20 -10.50
N CYS A 80 -6.44 -10.04 -9.65
CA CYS A 80 -6.24 -9.73 -8.23
C CYS A 80 -4.88 -9.04 -8.01
N ASP A 81 -4.86 -8.01 -7.17
CA ASP A 81 -3.68 -7.19 -6.87
C ASP A 81 -2.47 -8.01 -6.39
N SER A 82 -2.71 -9.04 -5.58
CA SER A 82 -1.67 -9.95 -5.08
C SER A 82 -0.95 -10.70 -6.20
N SER A 83 -1.71 -11.19 -7.19
CA SER A 83 -1.17 -11.91 -8.35
C SER A 83 -0.41 -10.95 -9.27
N ILE A 84 -0.96 -9.75 -9.49
CA ILE A 84 -0.29 -8.69 -10.27
C ILE A 84 1.03 -8.33 -9.61
N PHE A 85 1.01 -8.07 -8.29
CA PHE A 85 2.19 -7.64 -7.54
C PHE A 85 3.33 -8.64 -7.66
N LYS A 86 3.06 -9.94 -7.51
CA LYS A 86 4.07 -11.00 -7.67
C LYS A 86 4.69 -11.05 -9.07
N GLY A 87 3.96 -10.62 -10.09
CA GLY A 87 4.46 -10.51 -11.46
C GLY A 87 5.26 -9.23 -11.75
N THR A 88 5.34 -8.30 -10.80
CA THR A 88 6.03 -7.01 -11.03
C THR A 88 7.54 -7.11 -10.93
N THR A 89 8.23 -6.21 -11.63
CA THR A 89 9.68 -6.00 -11.47
C THR A 89 10.05 -5.55 -10.07
N PHE A 90 9.14 -4.88 -9.37
CA PHE A 90 9.31 -4.51 -7.96
C PHE A 90 9.41 -5.76 -7.09
N TRP A 91 8.44 -6.67 -7.18
CA TRP A 91 8.42 -7.89 -6.38
C TRP A 91 9.65 -8.75 -6.65
N LYS A 92 10.03 -8.91 -7.92
CA LYS A 92 11.25 -9.62 -8.30
C LYS A 92 12.48 -9.05 -7.57
N LYS A 93 12.68 -7.72 -7.64
CA LYS A 93 13.79 -7.06 -6.95
C LYS A 93 13.70 -7.17 -5.43
N LEU A 94 12.51 -7.17 -4.86
CA LEU A 94 12.29 -7.35 -3.42
C LEU A 94 12.76 -8.75 -2.98
N THR A 95 12.31 -9.80 -3.67
CA THR A 95 12.63 -11.20 -3.33
C THR A 95 14.08 -11.58 -3.64
N GLU A 96 14.71 -10.91 -4.62
CA GLU A 96 16.11 -11.12 -5.00
C GLU A 96 17.08 -10.22 -4.21
N ASN A 97 16.61 -9.47 -3.20
CA ASN A 97 17.40 -8.50 -2.42
C ASN A 97 18.09 -7.41 -3.28
N ALA A 98 17.54 -7.11 -4.46
CA ALA A 98 18.08 -6.15 -5.43
C ALA A 98 17.52 -4.71 -5.27
N LEU A 99 16.80 -4.43 -4.17
CA LEU A 99 16.32 -3.09 -3.84
C LEU A 99 17.30 -2.29 -2.95
N HIS A 100 18.38 -2.90 -2.48
CA HIS A 100 19.33 -2.30 -1.53
C HIS A 100 18.62 -1.77 -0.28
N LEU A 101 17.71 -2.58 0.28
CA LEU A 101 17.04 -2.25 1.52
C LEU A 101 18.05 -2.13 2.67
N PRO A 102 17.75 -1.33 3.70
CA PRO A 102 18.62 -1.25 4.86
C PRO A 102 18.66 -2.59 5.59
N ILE A 103 19.77 -2.85 6.27
CA ILE A 103 19.99 -4.10 6.99
C ILE A 103 18.91 -4.26 8.08
N PRO A 104 18.29 -5.44 8.22
CA PRO A 104 17.34 -5.72 9.30
C PRO A 104 17.91 -5.35 10.67
N ARG A 105 17.10 -4.70 11.51
CA ARG A 105 17.51 -4.23 12.83
C ARG A 105 16.34 -4.28 13.83
N PRO A 106 16.57 -4.09 15.13
CA PRO A 106 15.49 -4.13 16.11
C PRO A 106 14.55 -2.92 15.99
N LEU A 107 13.26 -3.10 16.34
CA LEU A 107 12.26 -2.02 16.35
C LEU A 107 12.41 -1.05 17.54
N SER A 108 13.15 -1.45 18.58
CA SER A 108 13.49 -0.64 19.73
C SER A 108 14.83 -1.11 20.31
N GLU A 109 15.50 -0.25 21.07
CA GLU A 109 16.78 -0.58 21.73
C GLU A 109 16.67 -1.73 22.74
N HIS A 110 15.45 -2.03 23.21
CA HIS A 110 15.18 -3.13 24.14
C HIS A 110 14.84 -4.46 23.45
N SER A 111 14.76 -4.46 22.11
CA SER A 111 14.52 -5.69 21.34
C SER A 111 15.83 -6.29 20.84
N ASN A 112 15.98 -7.61 20.99
CA ASN A 112 17.10 -8.36 20.43
C ASN A 112 16.77 -8.99 19.06
N THR A 113 15.55 -8.77 18.55
CA THR A 113 15.09 -9.40 17.30
C THR A 113 15.21 -8.42 16.15
N ASN A 114 16.11 -8.74 15.21
CA ASN A 114 16.21 -8.01 13.95
C ASN A 114 15.01 -8.33 13.07
N VAL A 115 14.31 -7.29 12.61
CA VAL A 115 13.24 -7.42 11.63
C VAL A 115 13.55 -6.57 10.38
N PRO A 116 13.12 -7.03 9.20
CA PRO A 116 13.42 -6.32 7.95
C PRO A 116 12.62 -5.02 7.82
N PHE A 117 13.00 -4.23 6.82
CA PHE A 117 12.15 -3.17 6.31
C PHE A 117 11.05 -3.76 5.43
N VAL A 118 9.83 -3.24 5.59
CA VAL A 118 8.61 -3.88 5.10
C VAL A 118 7.75 -2.92 4.28
N ILE A 119 7.05 -3.48 3.31
CA ILE A 119 5.94 -2.85 2.63
C ILE A 119 4.66 -3.31 3.32
N ILE A 120 3.62 -2.50 3.28
CA ILE A 120 2.31 -2.85 3.82
C ILE A 120 1.27 -2.92 2.71
N GLY A 121 0.46 -3.98 2.72
CA GLY A 121 -0.66 -4.20 1.81
C GLY A 121 -1.95 -4.53 2.55
N ASP A 122 -3.07 -4.61 1.83
CA ASP A 122 -4.33 -5.10 2.40
C ASP A 122 -4.31 -6.63 2.57
N GLU A 123 -5.41 -7.15 3.07
CA GLU A 123 -5.65 -8.58 3.25
C GLU A 123 -5.52 -9.40 1.95
N GLY A 124 -5.78 -8.80 0.78
CA GLY A 124 -5.67 -9.46 -0.51
C GLY A 124 -4.23 -9.84 -0.88
N PHE A 125 -3.24 -9.09 -0.42
CA PHE A 125 -1.83 -9.40 -0.67
C PHE A 125 -1.37 -10.65 0.09
N ALA A 126 -0.42 -11.39 -0.47
CA ALA A 126 0.18 -12.54 0.21
C ALA A 126 1.22 -12.09 1.25
N LEU A 127 1.15 -12.62 2.47
CA LEU A 127 2.12 -12.31 3.53
C LEU A 127 3.53 -12.81 3.15
N ASN A 128 4.53 -11.96 3.33
CA ASN A 128 5.94 -12.25 3.06
C ASN A 128 6.85 -11.49 4.06
N ASP A 129 8.10 -11.90 4.18
CA ASP A 129 9.08 -11.32 5.10
C ASP A 129 9.24 -9.80 4.92
N ASN A 130 9.10 -9.28 3.69
CA ASN A 130 9.12 -7.85 3.39
C ASN A 130 7.74 -7.27 3.02
N LEU A 131 6.64 -8.02 3.16
CA LEU A 131 5.27 -7.54 2.89
C LEU A 131 4.32 -7.96 4.00
N LEU A 132 3.90 -7.00 4.83
CA LEU A 132 2.93 -7.19 5.89
C LEU A 132 1.51 -6.91 5.41
N ARG A 133 0.56 -7.63 5.99
CA ARG A 133 -0.88 -7.49 5.78
C ARG A 133 -1.62 -7.65 7.11
N PRO A 134 -2.85 -7.14 7.25
CA PRO A 134 -3.62 -7.27 8.49
C PRO A 134 -3.83 -8.74 8.89
N TYR A 135 -4.04 -8.98 10.18
CA TYR A 135 -4.62 -10.23 10.66
C TYR A 135 -6.06 -10.32 10.19
N GLY A 136 -6.40 -11.39 9.49
CA GLY A 136 -7.78 -11.69 9.10
C GLY A 136 -8.58 -12.29 10.25
N GLY A 137 -9.90 -12.25 10.14
CA GLY A 137 -10.85 -12.78 11.13
C GLY A 137 -11.57 -11.71 11.93
N THR A 138 -12.68 -12.11 12.58
CA THR A 138 -13.61 -11.20 13.27
C THR A 138 -13.35 -11.05 14.76
N HIS A 139 -12.72 -12.05 15.40
CA HIS A 139 -12.47 -12.07 16.84
C HIS A 139 -10.96 -11.98 17.10
N LEU A 140 -10.41 -10.77 16.93
CA LEU A 140 -9.00 -10.48 17.14
C LEU A 140 -8.74 -10.04 18.58
N ASP A 141 -7.65 -10.53 19.17
CA ASP A 141 -7.15 -10.03 20.45
C ASP A 141 -6.65 -8.57 20.35
N LYS A 142 -6.44 -7.92 21.50
CA LYS A 142 -6.00 -6.51 21.56
C LYS A 142 -4.74 -6.27 20.73
N VAL A 143 -3.74 -7.16 20.81
CA VAL A 143 -2.47 -7.04 20.09
C VAL A 143 -2.67 -6.99 18.58
N LYS A 144 -3.45 -7.93 18.04
CA LYS A 144 -3.78 -7.97 16.60
C LYS A 144 -4.65 -6.79 16.17
N ARG A 145 -5.58 -6.33 17.01
CA ARG A 145 -6.43 -5.15 16.72
C ARG A 145 -5.59 -3.88 16.64
N VAL A 146 -4.68 -3.66 17.59
CA VAL A 146 -3.73 -2.53 17.56
C VAL A 146 -2.86 -2.61 16.30
N PHE A 147 -2.28 -3.78 15.99
CA PHE A 147 -1.51 -3.98 14.77
C PHE A 147 -2.30 -3.62 13.51
N ASN A 148 -3.52 -4.15 13.37
CA ASN A 148 -4.38 -3.87 12.21
C ASN A 148 -4.65 -2.37 12.09
N TYR A 149 -4.98 -1.70 13.19
CA TYR A 149 -5.21 -0.26 13.19
C TYR A 149 -3.97 0.54 12.75
N ARG A 150 -2.78 0.20 13.27
CA ARG A 150 -1.51 0.83 12.87
C ARG A 150 -1.18 0.59 11.41
N LEU A 151 -1.41 -0.63 10.92
CA LEU A 151 -1.23 -0.97 9.50
C LEU A 151 -2.21 -0.17 8.63
N THR A 152 -3.49 -0.06 9.01
CA THR A 152 -4.48 0.77 8.30
C THR A 152 -4.04 2.23 8.22
N ARG A 153 -3.51 2.79 9.32
CA ARG A 153 -3.01 4.18 9.32
C ARG A 153 -1.89 4.40 8.30
N ALA A 154 -0.97 3.45 8.17
CA ALA A 154 0.11 3.55 7.20
C ALA A 154 -0.39 3.25 5.76
N ARG A 155 -1.35 2.32 5.58
CA ARG A 155 -1.99 2.05 4.29
C ARG A 155 -2.71 3.25 3.70
N ARG A 156 -3.29 4.11 4.54
CA ARG A 156 -3.99 5.33 4.07
C ARG A 156 -3.15 6.19 3.13
N TYR A 157 -1.82 6.11 3.16
CA TYR A 157 -0.95 6.86 2.26
C TYR A 157 -1.16 6.50 0.77
N VAL A 158 -1.26 5.22 0.43
CA VAL A 158 -1.50 4.83 -0.97
C VAL A 158 -2.93 5.15 -1.40
N GLU A 159 -3.91 4.95 -0.51
CA GLU A 159 -5.32 5.29 -0.76
C GLU A 159 -5.51 6.81 -0.98
N CYS A 160 -4.90 7.64 -0.15
CA CYS A 160 -4.93 9.09 -0.29
C CYS A 160 -4.18 9.53 -1.55
N ALA A 161 -3.03 8.94 -1.88
CA ALA A 161 -2.31 9.27 -3.12
C ALA A 161 -3.17 8.99 -4.36
N PHE A 162 -3.95 7.90 -4.36
CA PHE A 162 -4.94 7.62 -5.39
C PHE A 162 -6.09 8.63 -5.44
N GLY A 163 -6.55 9.10 -4.28
CA GLY A 163 -7.56 10.16 -4.19
C GLY A 163 -7.04 11.50 -4.73
N ILE A 164 -5.85 11.92 -4.28
CA ILE A 164 -5.16 13.13 -4.75
C ILE A 164 -4.96 13.07 -6.26
N LEU A 165 -4.44 11.96 -6.79
CA LEU A 165 -4.24 11.75 -8.23
C LEU A 165 -5.55 11.95 -9.02
N SER A 166 -6.65 11.33 -8.57
CA SER A 166 -7.95 11.44 -9.22
C SER A 166 -8.54 12.85 -9.15
N ASN A 167 -8.44 13.50 -7.99
CA ASN A 167 -9.00 14.83 -7.77
C ASN A 167 -8.24 15.92 -8.53
N LYS A 168 -6.91 15.81 -8.60
CA LYS A 168 -6.09 16.70 -9.44
C LYS A 168 -6.41 16.43 -10.89
N TRP A 169 -6.28 15.18 -11.35
CA TRP A 169 -6.48 14.81 -12.75
C TRP A 169 -7.89 14.26 -12.95
N ARG A 170 -8.85 15.19 -13.06
CA ARG A 170 -10.29 14.90 -13.15
C ARG A 170 -10.70 13.95 -14.28
N ILE A 171 -9.81 13.69 -15.24
CA ILE A 171 -10.00 12.66 -16.26
C ILE A 171 -10.31 11.28 -15.68
N PHE A 172 -9.84 10.97 -14.46
CA PHE A 172 -10.09 9.68 -13.79
C PHE A 172 -11.47 9.54 -13.15
N HIS A 173 -12.28 10.61 -13.11
CA HIS A 173 -13.65 10.55 -12.58
C HIS A 173 -14.66 10.00 -13.58
N ARG A 174 -14.28 9.89 -14.87
CA ARG A 174 -15.12 9.31 -15.93
C ARG A 174 -14.41 8.15 -16.61
N PRO A 175 -15.15 7.21 -17.23
CA PRO A 175 -14.53 6.19 -18.08
C PRO A 175 -13.72 6.85 -19.19
N LEU A 176 -12.47 6.40 -19.37
CA LEU A 176 -11.63 6.85 -20.46
C LEU A 176 -12.06 6.17 -21.76
N ASP A 177 -12.32 6.99 -22.78
CA ASP A 177 -12.81 6.56 -24.10
C ASP A 177 -11.70 6.68 -25.14
N VAL A 178 -10.64 5.91 -24.91
CA VAL A 178 -9.48 5.76 -25.80
C VAL A 178 -9.03 4.30 -25.73
N ASN A 179 -8.18 3.87 -26.66
CA ASN A 179 -7.66 2.51 -26.63
C ASN A 179 -6.84 2.24 -25.35
N VAL A 180 -6.74 0.97 -24.95
CA VAL A 180 -6.11 0.55 -23.67
C VAL A 180 -4.65 1.00 -23.58
N GLU A 181 -3.90 0.95 -24.68
CA GLU A 181 -2.51 1.39 -24.70
C GLU A 181 -2.37 2.89 -24.36
N THR A 182 -3.25 3.72 -24.94
CA THR A 182 -3.32 5.14 -24.63
C THR A 182 -3.69 5.37 -23.18
N VAL A 183 -4.65 4.60 -22.63
CA VAL A 183 -5.00 4.67 -21.20
C VAL A 183 -3.77 4.38 -20.32
N ILE A 184 -2.98 3.34 -20.65
CA ILE A 184 -1.77 2.99 -19.89
C ILE A 184 -0.78 4.16 -19.87
N TRP A 185 -0.54 4.80 -21.02
CA TRP A 185 0.34 5.96 -21.11
C TRP A 185 -0.19 7.19 -20.36
N VAL A 186 -1.48 7.47 -20.46
CA VAL A 186 -2.14 8.55 -19.72
C VAL A 186 -1.95 8.35 -18.22
N VAL A 187 -2.21 7.15 -17.71
CA VAL A 187 -2.07 6.82 -16.28
C VAL A 187 -0.60 6.95 -15.84
N LYS A 188 0.36 6.44 -16.61
CA LYS A 188 1.79 6.59 -16.31
C LYS A 188 2.25 8.05 -16.31
N ALA A 189 1.83 8.84 -17.29
CA ALA A 189 2.15 10.27 -17.35
C ALA A 189 1.57 11.00 -16.13
N CYS A 190 0.32 10.70 -15.77
CA CYS A 190 -0.37 11.25 -14.62
C CYS A 190 0.34 10.99 -13.29
N THR A 191 0.87 9.78 -13.07
CA THR A 191 1.59 9.45 -11.82
C THR A 191 2.98 10.11 -11.76
N VAL A 192 3.63 10.31 -12.91
CA VAL A 192 4.89 11.09 -12.99
C VAL A 192 4.61 12.57 -12.72
N LEU A 193 3.60 13.15 -13.35
CA LEU A 193 3.19 14.54 -13.14
C LEU A 193 2.74 14.78 -11.69
N HIS A 194 2.04 13.84 -11.08
CA HIS A 194 1.70 13.88 -9.66
C HIS A 194 2.96 14.07 -8.82
N ASN A 195 3.97 13.21 -8.98
CA ASN A 195 5.21 13.33 -8.21
C ASN A 195 5.94 14.66 -8.46
N PHE A 196 5.99 15.13 -9.71
CA PHE A 196 6.60 16.41 -10.05
C PHE A 196 5.92 17.57 -9.31
N VAL A 197 4.60 17.59 -9.32
CA VAL A 197 3.77 18.59 -8.64
C VAL A 197 3.96 18.50 -7.12
N ARG A 198 3.98 17.29 -6.54
CA ARG A 198 4.28 17.09 -5.10
C ARG A 198 5.64 17.66 -4.71
N GLN A 199 6.64 17.49 -5.57
CA GLN A 199 7.99 18.01 -5.30
C GLN A 199 8.06 19.54 -5.42
N LYS A 200 7.22 20.17 -6.25
CA LYS A 200 7.23 21.61 -6.50
C LYS A 200 6.34 22.40 -5.55
N ASP A 201 5.12 21.93 -5.31
CA ASP A 201 4.11 22.62 -4.49
C ASP A 201 4.37 22.41 -2.98
N GLY A 202 5.23 21.45 -2.62
CA GLY A 202 5.46 21.04 -1.24
C GLY A 202 4.33 20.16 -0.69
N PHE A 203 4.34 19.96 0.62
CA PHE A 203 3.43 19.04 1.31
C PHE A 203 2.46 19.79 2.22
N ASP A 204 1.19 19.87 1.84
CA ASP A 204 0.12 20.32 2.73
C ASP A 204 -0.64 19.12 3.31
N PHE A 205 -0.18 18.66 4.48
CA PHE A 205 -0.76 17.52 5.18
C PHE A 205 -2.15 17.80 5.75
N GLN A 206 -2.58 19.06 5.89
CA GLN A 206 -3.91 19.40 6.38
C GLN A 206 -4.95 19.28 5.26
N SER A 207 -4.61 19.73 4.05
CA SER A 207 -5.49 19.60 2.88
C SER A 207 -5.54 18.16 2.33
N ASP A 208 -4.43 17.42 2.42
CA ASP A 208 -4.30 16.06 1.87
C ASP A 208 -4.88 14.98 2.78
N GLN A 209 -5.16 15.31 4.05
CA GLN A 209 -6.06 14.53 4.89
C GLN A 209 -7.51 14.75 4.43
N ILE A 210 -7.79 14.42 3.17
CA ILE A 210 -9.13 14.04 2.77
C ILE A 210 -9.49 12.92 3.74
N LYS A 211 -10.44 13.16 4.65
CA LYS A 211 -11.06 12.08 5.42
C LYS A 211 -11.49 11.07 4.35
N PRO A 212 -10.86 9.89 4.25
CA PRO A 212 -11.52 8.85 3.50
C PRO A 212 -12.87 8.76 4.19
N GLU A 213 -13.96 8.85 3.44
CA GLU A 213 -15.22 8.38 3.97
C GLU A 213 -14.88 7.02 4.57
N ILE A 214 -14.96 6.91 5.89
CA ILE A 214 -14.97 5.64 6.60
C ILE A 214 -16.32 5.01 6.24
N ASN A 215 -16.57 4.84 4.96
CA ASN A 215 -17.60 3.99 4.44
C ASN A 215 -16.99 2.62 4.62
N CYS A 216 -17.28 2.11 5.82
CA CYS A 216 -17.41 0.72 6.18
C CYS A 216 -16.70 -0.20 5.20
N ILE A 217 -15.66 -0.88 5.69
CA ILE A 217 -15.22 -2.17 5.17
C ILE A 217 -16.50 -2.91 4.72
N PRO A 218 -16.84 -2.97 3.43
CA PRO A 218 -17.89 -3.88 3.01
C PRO A 218 -17.26 -5.23 3.32
N ASN A 219 -17.94 -6.08 4.09
CA ASN A 219 -17.54 -7.47 4.31
C ASN A 219 -16.92 -8.03 3.02
N ILE A 220 -15.58 -7.99 2.93
CA ILE A 220 -14.89 -8.54 1.78
C ILE A 220 -14.98 -10.02 2.04
N LEU A 221 -15.77 -10.67 1.19
CA LEU A 221 -15.87 -12.12 1.08
C LEU A 221 -14.52 -12.71 1.41
N SER A 222 -14.49 -13.60 2.40
CA SER A 222 -13.31 -14.25 2.94
C SER A 222 -12.37 -14.70 1.81
N ALA A 223 -11.42 -13.84 1.45
CA ALA A 223 -10.33 -14.23 0.60
C ALA A 223 -9.59 -15.31 1.38
N GLN A 224 -9.52 -16.51 0.82
CA GLN A 224 -8.81 -17.63 1.44
C GLN A 224 -7.45 -17.13 1.90
N SER A 225 -7.21 -17.15 3.22
CA SER A 225 -5.96 -16.65 3.81
C SER A 225 -4.80 -17.41 3.19
N ILE A 226 -4.14 -16.81 2.20
CA ILE A 226 -2.91 -17.34 1.60
C ILE A 226 -1.88 -17.37 2.72
N ARG A 227 -1.61 -18.55 3.30
CA ARG A 227 -0.73 -18.70 4.47
C ARG A 227 0.67 -18.17 4.11
N GLY A 228 1.17 -17.23 4.90
CA GLY A 228 2.59 -16.84 4.84
C GLY A 228 3.47 -17.92 5.45
N GLY A 229 4.76 -17.90 5.11
CA GLY A 229 5.76 -18.77 5.74
C GLY A 229 5.87 -18.54 7.25
N SER A 230 6.53 -19.46 7.96
CA SER A 230 6.77 -19.34 9.41
C SER A 230 7.53 -18.05 9.76
N SER A 231 8.52 -17.67 8.95
CA SER A 231 9.29 -16.41 9.06
C SER A 231 8.40 -15.17 9.01
N ALA A 232 7.63 -15.00 7.94
CA ALA A 232 6.74 -13.85 7.75
C ALA A 232 5.70 -13.68 8.88
N ASN A 233 5.17 -14.78 9.43
CA ASN A 233 4.26 -14.71 10.57
C ASN A 233 4.97 -14.26 11.85
N SER A 234 6.20 -14.74 12.08
CA SER A 234 7.03 -14.29 13.20
C SER A 234 7.36 -12.80 13.10
N ILE A 235 7.78 -12.33 11.92
CA ILE A 235 8.04 -10.90 11.67
C ILE A 235 6.80 -10.08 12.00
N ARG A 236 5.63 -10.45 11.46
CA ARG A 236 4.37 -9.74 11.73
C ARG A 236 4.03 -9.73 13.22
N ALA A 237 4.24 -10.83 13.94
CA ALA A 237 4.03 -10.91 15.37
C ALA A 237 4.97 -9.96 16.13
N THR A 238 6.26 -9.87 15.75
CA THR A 238 7.20 -8.92 16.34
C THR A 238 6.75 -7.47 16.20
N PHE A 239 6.20 -7.08 15.03
CA PHE A 239 5.59 -5.75 14.86
C PHE A 239 4.35 -5.57 15.74
N ALA A 240 3.50 -6.59 15.86
CA ALA A 240 2.29 -6.52 16.66
C ALA A 240 2.60 -6.34 18.16
N GLU A 241 3.56 -7.10 18.69
CA GLU A 241 4.04 -6.97 20.07
C GLU A 241 4.71 -5.62 20.31
N TYR A 242 5.51 -5.13 19.35
CA TYR A 242 6.10 -3.80 19.45
C TYR A 242 5.04 -2.70 19.66
N PHE A 243 3.92 -2.73 18.93
CA PHE A 243 2.89 -1.70 19.06
C PHE A 243 2.13 -1.70 20.39
N VAL A 244 2.21 -2.78 21.17
CA VAL A 244 1.63 -2.84 22.54
C VAL A 244 2.69 -2.72 23.63
N SER A 245 3.98 -2.63 23.28
CA SER A 245 5.07 -2.41 24.23
C SER A 245 5.09 -0.98 24.80
N GLU A 246 5.80 -0.78 25.91
CA GLU A 246 5.98 0.54 26.53
C GLU A 246 6.56 1.58 25.55
N VAL A 247 7.42 1.16 24.63
CA VAL A 247 8.08 2.05 23.66
C VAL A 247 7.25 2.29 22.40
N GLY A 248 6.54 1.27 21.90
CA GLY A 248 5.83 1.35 20.62
C GLY A 248 4.36 1.75 20.72
N SER A 249 3.78 1.65 21.92
CA SER A 249 2.41 2.08 22.19
C SER A 249 2.25 3.60 22.07
N VAL A 250 1.04 4.04 21.71
CA VAL A 250 0.69 5.46 21.68
C VAL A 250 -0.63 5.72 22.41
N PRO A 251 -0.84 6.92 22.98
CA PRO A 251 -1.97 7.18 23.87
C PRO A 251 -3.36 6.96 23.24
N TRP A 252 -3.52 7.26 21.95
CA TRP A 252 -4.80 7.21 21.24
C TRP A 252 -5.18 5.83 20.67
N GLN A 253 -4.29 4.83 20.77
CA GLN A 253 -4.51 3.57 20.02
C GLN A 253 -5.63 2.71 20.60
N ASP A 254 -5.82 2.75 21.92
CA ASP A 254 -6.84 1.97 22.61
C ASP A 254 -8.25 2.54 22.34
N GLU A 255 -8.41 3.86 22.44
CA GLU A 255 -9.66 4.56 22.09
C GLU A 255 -10.08 4.28 20.63
N SER A 256 -9.10 4.26 19.72
CA SER A 256 -9.33 4.05 18.29
C SER A 256 -9.80 2.64 17.94
N ILE A 257 -9.57 1.68 18.83
CA ILE A 257 -10.06 0.30 18.70
C ILE A 257 -11.22 0.03 19.68
N GLY A 258 -11.81 1.04 20.31
CA GLY A 258 -12.98 0.88 21.18
C GLY A 258 -12.68 0.15 22.49
N PHE A 259 -11.52 0.41 23.09
CA PHE A 259 -11.23 0.12 24.51
C PHE A 259 -11.19 1.40 25.33
#